data_AF-A0A2W6PG75-F1
#
_entry.id   AF-A0A2W6PG75-F1
#
_cell.length_a   1.000
_cell.length_b   1.000
_cell.length_c   1.000
_cell.angle_alpha   90.00
_cell.angle_beta   90.00
_cell.angle_gamma   90.00
#
_symmetry.space_group_name_H-M   'P 1'
#
loop_
_entity.id
_entity.type
_entity.pdbx_description
1 polymer ?
#
loop_
_entity_poly.entity_id
_entity_poly.type
_entity_poly.pdbx_seq_one_letter_code
_entity_poly.pdbx_strand_id
1 'polypeptide(L)'
;MANPEQLEEQREETRLIIEELLEDGSDPDALYTIEHHLSADDLETLEKAAVEAFKLGYEVTDPEELEVEDGDIVICCDILSECALN
;
A
#
# COMPACT_ATOMS: atom_id res chain seq x y z
N MET A 1 -15.15 -7.71 -2.45
CA MET A 1 -14.47 -7.37 -3.71
C MET A 1 -14.43 -5.86 -3.80
N ALA A 2 -13.30 -5.29 -4.25
CA ALA A 2 -13.18 -3.84 -4.42
C ALA A 2 -14.20 -3.30 -5.44
N ASN A 3 -14.61 -2.05 -5.28
CA ASN A 3 -15.50 -1.37 -6.21
C ASN A 3 -14.79 -1.20 -7.58
N PRO A 4 -15.36 -1.66 -8.70
CA PRO A 4 -14.73 -1.53 -10.02
C PRO A 4 -14.41 -0.10 -10.44
N GLU A 5 -15.24 0.88 -10.06
CA GLU A 5 -15.03 2.29 -10.41
C GLU A 5 -13.80 2.86 -9.69
N GLN A 6 -13.71 2.63 -8.37
CA GLN A 6 -12.56 3.06 -7.56
C GLN A 6 -11.25 2.39 -8.01
N LEU A 7 -11.32 1.14 -8.47
CA LEU A 7 -10.15 0.44 -9.01
C LEU A 7 -9.65 1.08 -10.31
N GLU A 8 -10.55 1.55 -11.17
CA GLU A 8 -10.17 2.22 -12.40
C GLU A 8 -9.58 3.61 -12.12
N GLU A 9 -10.18 4.36 -11.18
CA GLU A 9 -9.65 5.66 -10.74
C GLU A 9 -8.23 5.54 -10.18
N GLN A 10 -7.98 4.57 -9.30
CA GLN A 10 -6.63 4.32 -8.75
C GLN A 10 -5.62 3.94 -9.84
N ARG A 11 -6.04 3.18 -10.86
CA ARG A 11 -5.14 2.82 -11.98
C ARG A 11 -4.79 4.03 -12.83
N GLU A 12 -5.78 4.88 -13.11
CA GLU A 12 -5.54 6.10 -13.86
C GLU A 12 -4.60 7.05 -13.10
N GLU A 13 -4.85 7.25 -11.80
CA GLU A 13 -3.99 8.04 -10.92
C GLU A 13 -2.57 7.47 -10.84
N THR A 14 -2.41 6.16 -10.60
CA THR A 14 -1.10 5.49 -10.53
C THR A 14 -0.30 5.70 -11.82
N ARG A 15 -0.94 5.60 -12.98
CA ARG A 15 -0.29 5.82 -14.27
C ARG A 15 0.22 7.24 -14.43
N LEU A 16 -0.59 8.25 -14.04
CA LEU A 16 -0.18 9.65 -14.10
C LEU A 16 1.01 9.91 -13.17
N ILE A 17 1.01 9.36 -11.96
CA ILE A 17 2.13 9.47 -11.01
C ILE A 17 3.41 8.85 -11.60
N ILE A 18 3.32 7.68 -12.21
CA ILE A 18 4.46 7.02 -12.87
C ILE A 18 5.01 7.88 -14.01
N GLU A 19 4.14 8.45 -14.85
CA GLU A 19 4.54 9.35 -15.93
C GLU A 19 5.29 10.58 -15.37
N GLU A 20 4.75 11.24 -14.34
CA GLU A 20 5.39 12.39 -13.69
C GLU A 20 6.76 12.04 -13.08
N LEU A 21 6.87 10.90 -12.39
CA LEU A 21 8.13 10.43 -11.80
C LEU A 21 9.20 10.18 -12.86
N LEU A 22 8.84 9.55 -13.98
CA LEU A 22 9.76 9.27 -15.07
C LEU A 22 10.16 10.55 -15.83
N GLU A 23 9.23 11.50 -16.01
CA GLU A 23 9.52 12.82 -16.59
C GLU A 23 10.48 13.64 -15.73
N ASP A 24 10.41 13.50 -14.40
CA ASP A 24 11.35 14.13 -13.45
C ASP A 24 12.72 13.42 -13.38
N GLY A 25 12.89 12.31 -14.11
CA GLY A 25 14.17 11.63 -14.27
C GLY A 25 14.37 10.41 -13.36
N SER A 26 13.30 9.83 -12.84
CA SER A 26 13.32 8.49 -12.22
C SER A 26 13.88 7.44 -13.19
N ASP A 27 14.63 6.46 -12.66
CA ASP A 27 15.27 5.41 -13.45
C ASP A 27 14.25 4.29 -13.76
N PRO A 28 13.84 4.09 -15.02
CA PRO A 28 12.84 3.07 -15.36
C PRO A 28 13.31 1.63 -15.12
N ASP A 29 14.63 1.41 -14.99
CA ASP A 29 15.22 0.09 -14.75
C ASP A 29 15.45 -0.20 -13.26
N ALA A 30 15.22 0.79 -12.37
CA ALA A 30 15.33 0.60 -10.94
C ALA A 30 14.13 -0.16 -10.36
N LEU A 31 14.36 -0.87 -9.26
CA LEU A 31 13.28 -1.42 -8.45
C LEU A 31 12.87 -0.37 -7.42
N TYR A 32 11.57 -0.09 -7.38
CA TYR A 32 10.94 0.84 -6.47
C TYR A 32 10.18 0.07 -5.40
N THR A 33 10.31 0.52 -4.17
CA THR A 33 9.50 0.04 -3.06
C THR A 33 8.09 0.62 -3.20
N ILE A 34 7.12 -0.25 -3.40
CA ILE A 34 5.69 0.06 -3.35
C ILE A 34 5.18 -0.30 -1.97
N GLU A 35 4.68 0.70 -1.25
CA GLU A 35 4.17 0.57 0.12
C GLU A 35 2.65 0.74 0.13
N HIS A 36 1.96 -0.12 0.87
CA HIS A 36 0.53 -0.01 1.13
C HIS A 36 0.27 -0.02 2.63
N HIS A 37 -0.37 1.05 3.13
CA HIS A 37 -0.81 1.14 4.52
C HIS A 37 -2.14 0.38 4.70
N LEU A 38 -2.14 -0.61 5.60
CA LEU A 38 -3.34 -1.31 6.03
C LEU A 38 -3.69 -0.87 7.44
N SER A 39 -4.98 -0.68 7.72
CA SER A 39 -5.48 -0.39 9.06
C SER A 39 -6.76 -1.17 9.35
N ALA A 40 -7.00 -1.44 10.63
CA ALA A 40 -8.21 -2.05 11.13
C ALA A 40 -8.52 -1.58 12.56
N ASP A 41 -9.77 -1.79 12.98
CA ASP A 41 -10.23 -1.45 14.34
C ASP A 41 -9.63 -2.38 15.41
N ASP A 42 -9.13 -3.56 15.02
CA ASP A 42 -8.59 -4.56 15.93
C ASP A 42 -7.43 -5.36 15.32
N LEU A 43 -6.58 -5.89 16.19
CA LEU A 43 -5.35 -6.58 15.81
C LEU A 43 -5.62 -7.90 15.09
N GLU A 44 -6.67 -8.63 15.49
CA GLU A 44 -7.00 -9.93 14.90
C GLU A 44 -7.38 -9.78 13.43
N THR A 45 -8.11 -8.72 13.09
CA THR A 45 -8.48 -8.40 11.71
C THR A 45 -7.26 -8.00 10.88
N LEU A 46 -6.40 -7.12 11.40
CA LEU A 46 -5.18 -6.69 10.72
C LEU A 46 -4.22 -7.86 10.48
N GLU A 47 -3.96 -8.68 11.51
CA GLU A 47 -3.05 -9.82 11.44
C GLU A 47 -3.46 -10.83 10.36
N LYS A 48 -4.75 -11.08 10.18
CA LYS A 48 -5.23 -11.98 9.12
C LYS A 48 -4.85 -11.46 7.74
N ALA A 49 -5.03 -10.17 7.47
CA ALA A 49 -4.66 -9.57 6.19
C ALA A 49 -3.13 -9.56 6.01
N ALA A 50 -2.40 -9.16 7.04
CA ALA A 50 -0.95 -9.11 7.07
C ALA A 50 -0.31 -10.49 6.80
N VAL A 51 -0.84 -11.55 7.43
CA VAL A 51 -0.37 -12.93 7.21
C VAL A 51 -0.63 -13.41 5.78
N GLU A 52 -1.78 -13.07 5.18
CA GLU A 52 -2.06 -13.43 3.79
C GLU A 52 -1.15 -12.65 2.82
N ALA A 53 -0.91 -11.36 3.07
CA ALA A 53 0.05 -10.56 2.30
C ALA A 53 1.46 -11.16 2.38
N PHE A 54 1.92 -11.53 3.58
CA PHE A 54 3.20 -12.19 3.77
C PHE A 54 3.31 -13.51 2.97
N LYS A 55 2.26 -14.34 2.97
CA LYS A 55 2.22 -15.58 2.17
C LYS A 55 2.27 -15.31 0.66
N LEU A 56 1.77 -14.17 0.21
CA LEU A 56 1.83 -13.73 -1.18
C LEU A 56 3.18 -13.10 -1.55
N GLY A 57 4.10 -12.95 -0.60
CA GLY A 57 5.46 -12.47 -0.82
C GLY A 57 5.68 -10.99 -0.55
N TYR A 58 4.71 -10.31 0.06
CA TYR A 58 4.92 -8.95 0.57
C TYR A 58 5.77 -8.99 1.85
N GLU A 59 6.64 -8.00 2.01
CA GLU A 59 7.21 -7.67 3.32
C GLU A 59 6.12 -7.01 4.17
N VAL A 60 6.12 -7.25 5.47
CA VAL A 60 5.09 -6.77 6.39
C VAL A 60 5.78 -6.14 7.60
N THR A 61 5.43 -4.90 7.93
CA THR A 61 5.96 -4.23 9.13
C THR A 61 5.21 -4.66 10.39
N ASP A 62 5.81 -4.40 11.54
CA ASP A 62 5.16 -4.67 12.83
C ASP A 62 3.90 -3.78 12.99
N PRO A 63 2.82 -4.27 13.61
CA PRO A 63 1.62 -3.49 13.84
C PRO A 63 1.84 -2.38 14.87
N GLU A 64 1.30 -1.20 14.60
CA GLU A 64 1.38 -0.01 15.45
C GLU A 64 -0.01 0.60 15.69
N GLU A 65 -0.18 1.32 16.80
CA GLU A 65 -1.39 2.11 17.06
C GLU A 65 -1.23 3.51 16.44
N LEU A 66 -2.23 3.96 15.68
CA LEU A 66 -2.27 5.25 15.03
C LEU A 66 -3.54 6.01 15.41
N GLU A 67 -3.38 7.23 15.94
CA GLU A 67 -4.49 8.16 16.16
C GLU A 67 -4.79 8.89 14.84
N VAL A 68 -6.02 8.76 14.34
CA VAL A 68 -6.48 9.43 13.11
C VAL A 68 -7.08 10.81 13.40
N GLU A 69 -7.35 11.60 12.37
CA GLU A 69 -7.77 13.02 12.52
C GLU A 69 -9.02 13.22 13.39
N ASP A 70 -9.91 12.23 13.46
CA ASP A 70 -11.12 12.27 14.29
C ASP A 70 -10.86 11.91 15.78
N GLY A 71 -9.62 11.56 16.14
CA GLY A 71 -9.20 11.15 17.49
C GLY A 71 -9.42 9.68 17.80
N ASP A 72 -9.91 8.90 16.84
CA ASP A 72 -10.01 7.44 16.95
C ASP A 72 -8.63 6.80 16.83
N ILE A 73 -8.42 5.67 17.52
CA ILE A 73 -7.19 4.88 17.44
C ILE A 73 -7.47 3.65 16.58
N VAL A 74 -6.66 3.46 15.54
CA VAL A 74 -6.64 2.25 14.71
C VAL A 74 -5.33 1.50 14.89
N ILE A 75 -5.31 0.23 14.52
CA ILE A 75 -4.08 -0.54 14.41
C ILE A 75 -3.70 -0.61 12.94
N CYS A 76 -2.46 -0.27 12.60
CA CYS A 76 -1.97 -0.27 11.23
C CYS A 76 -0.66 -1.05 11.07
N CYS A 77 -0.43 -1.54 9.86
CA CYS A 77 0.86 -2.04 9.40
C CYS A 77 1.01 -1.74 7.91
N ASP A 78 2.24 -1.82 7.43
CA ASP A 78 2.57 -1.59 6.03
C ASP A 78 2.89 -2.93 5.38
N ILE A 79 2.48 -3.06 4.12
CA ILE A 79 2.91 -4.15 3.26
C ILE A 79 3.72 -3.58 2.10
N LEU A 80 4.88 -4.17 1.85
CA LEU A 80 5.82 -3.66 0.85
C LEU A 80 6.09 -4.71 -0.22
N SER A 81 6.33 -4.23 -1.43
CA SER A 81 6.85 -5.02 -2.54
C SER A 81 7.84 -4.18 -3.35
N GLU A 82 8.72 -4.85 -4.10
CA GLU A 82 9.64 -4.18 -5.01
C GLU A 82 9.26 -4.48 -6.46
N CYS A 83 9.06 -3.45 -7.28
CA CYS A 83 8.81 -3.61 -8.70
C CYS A 83 9.34 -2.41 -9.51
N ALA A 84 9.49 -2.60 -10.82
CA ALA A 84 9.78 -1.50 -11.73
C ALA A 84 8.50 -0.68 -12.01
N LEU A 85 8.65 0.63 -12.21
CA LEU A 85 7.54 1.51 -12.59
C LEU A 85 7.20 1.25 -14.07
N ASN A 86 5.99 0.77 -14.36
CA ASN A 86 5.51 0.41 -15.71
C ASN A 86 4.10 0.92 -15.98
#